data_AF-A0A4Q3CME1-F1
#
_entry.id   AF-A0A4Q3CME1-F1
#
_cell.length_a   1.000
_cell.length_b   1.000
_cell.length_c   1.000
_cell.angle_alpha   90.00
_cell.angle_beta   90.00
_cell.angle_gamma   90.00
#
_symmetry.space_group_name_H-M   'P 1'
#
loop_
_entity.id
_entity.type
_entity.pdbx_description
1 polymer ?
#
loop_
_entity_poly.entity_id
_entity_poly.type
_entity_poly.pdbx_seq_one_letter_code
_entity_poly.pdbx_strand_id
1 'polypeptide(L)'
;QYADLMDDTSPVYIQAGNIQLSSVDSLIHATVSGTPLNNDQTELTLALASLYKKRRLVTQTFDALEAHQKADTKYTDKLRMTSDSLDKLMEPIKFAFIKSHPDSYVSVITLNGLVNHTDLTRVADAYSALSHASKTTALGKAMGVTIASAKRSQIGVMAANFKLNTSAGKKVKLASFKGKYVLVDFWASWCSPCRAENPNVVAAYEKYRSKNFSVISISIDGREDRKTWLAAIKKDKLPWVQAVDNYGPVQKVKDLYGVTTIPANVLIDPTGKIVAKNIRGQELHDTLEKMLK
;
A
#
# COMPACT_ATOMS: atom_id res chain seq x y z
N GLN A 1 5.38 -31.19 -25.98
CA GLN A 1 5.34 -31.43 -24.52
C GLN A 1 5.73 -30.18 -23.71
N TYR A 2 5.64 -28.97 -24.29
CA TYR A 2 6.04 -27.70 -23.63
C TYR A 2 4.90 -26.67 -23.57
N ALA A 3 3.67 -27.07 -23.90
CA ALA A 3 2.52 -26.18 -24.00
C ALA A 3 1.86 -25.85 -22.64
N ASP A 4 2.34 -26.45 -21.54
CA ASP A 4 1.73 -26.33 -20.21
C ASP A 4 2.45 -25.31 -19.31
N LEU A 5 3.53 -24.68 -19.78
CA LEU A 5 4.16 -23.54 -19.12
C LEU A 5 3.54 -22.25 -19.66
N MET A 6 2.47 -21.76 -19.02
CA MET A 6 1.80 -20.52 -19.46
C MET A 6 2.67 -19.26 -19.32
N ASP A 7 3.83 -19.31 -18.63
CA ASP A 7 4.79 -18.20 -18.53
C ASP A 7 6.26 -18.69 -18.54
N ASP A 8 6.83 -18.89 -19.73
CA ASP A 8 8.29 -19.03 -19.92
C ASP A 8 8.88 -17.68 -20.32
N THR A 9 9.38 -16.91 -19.34
CA THR A 9 9.88 -15.54 -19.57
C THR A 9 11.16 -15.26 -18.79
N SER A 10 12.00 -14.36 -19.32
CA SER A 10 13.18 -13.82 -18.64
C SER A 10 13.19 -12.30 -18.79
N PRO A 11 13.29 -11.52 -17.69
CA PRO A 11 13.41 -10.07 -17.79
C PRO A 11 14.77 -9.68 -18.39
N VAL A 12 14.77 -8.64 -19.22
CA VAL A 12 15.98 -8.03 -19.79
C VAL A 12 15.93 -6.53 -19.58
N TYR A 13 17.00 -5.95 -19.04
CA TYR A 13 17.16 -4.50 -18.97
C TYR A 13 17.78 -3.98 -20.25
N ILE A 14 17.06 -3.09 -20.94
CA ILE A 14 17.57 -2.43 -22.14
C ILE A 14 18.53 -1.31 -21.72
N GLN A 15 19.80 -1.49 -22.05
CA GLN A 15 20.89 -0.55 -21.77
C GLN A 15 21.88 -0.56 -22.94
N ALA A 16 22.57 0.55 -23.17
CA ALA A 16 23.65 0.61 -24.15
C ALA A 16 24.74 -0.43 -23.83
N GLY A 17 25.15 -1.19 -24.85
CA GLY A 17 26.13 -2.27 -24.74
C GLY A 17 25.64 -3.56 -25.40
N ASN A 18 26.49 -4.59 -25.35
CA ASN A 18 26.16 -5.90 -25.90
C ASN A 18 25.46 -6.74 -24.83
N ILE A 19 24.14 -6.87 -24.95
CA ILE A 19 23.35 -7.73 -24.06
C ILE A 19 23.43 -9.17 -24.56
N GLN A 20 23.82 -10.09 -23.68
CA GLN A 20 23.91 -11.52 -23.97
C GLN A 20 22.83 -12.26 -23.20
N LEU A 21 22.03 -13.04 -23.90
CA LEU A 21 21.07 -13.97 -23.32
C LEU A 21 21.53 -15.39 -23.66
N SER A 22 21.68 -16.23 -22.63
CA SER A 22 22.05 -17.64 -22.79
C SER A 22 21.10 -18.50 -21.99
N SER A 23 20.61 -19.58 -22.58
CA SER A 23 19.75 -20.56 -21.90
C SER A 23 20.11 -21.98 -22.33
N VAL A 24 19.96 -22.93 -21.40
CA VAL A 24 20.17 -24.36 -21.65
C VAL A 24 18.94 -25.03 -22.27
N ASP A 25 17.74 -24.53 -21.99
CA ASP A 25 16.48 -25.17 -22.41
C ASP A 25 15.29 -24.20 -22.55
N SER A 26 15.16 -23.21 -21.67
CA SER A 26 13.96 -22.38 -21.49
C SER A 26 14.29 -20.98 -20.94
N LEU A 27 13.42 -20.00 -21.14
CA LEU A 27 13.67 -18.64 -20.66
C LEU A 27 13.71 -18.54 -19.14
N ILE A 28 13.00 -19.38 -18.40
CA ILE A 28 13.09 -19.46 -16.94
C ILE A 28 14.48 -19.88 -16.42
N HIS A 29 15.30 -20.52 -17.27
CA HIS A 29 16.68 -20.90 -16.97
C HIS A 29 17.69 -20.01 -17.72
N ALA A 30 17.23 -18.94 -18.38
CA ALA A 30 18.10 -18.02 -19.06
C ALA A 30 18.92 -17.18 -18.07
N THR A 31 20.18 -16.93 -18.44
CA THR A 31 21.04 -15.92 -17.82
C THR A 31 21.18 -14.76 -18.78
N VAL A 32 20.97 -13.54 -18.28
CA VAL A 32 21.10 -12.32 -19.07
C VAL A 32 22.28 -11.51 -18.53
N SER A 33 23.23 -11.15 -19.38
CA SER A 33 24.48 -10.51 -18.98
C SER A 33 25.01 -9.56 -20.05
N GLY A 34 26.23 -9.04 -19.87
CA GLY A 34 26.93 -8.22 -20.86
C GLY A 34 26.71 -6.71 -20.71
N THR A 35 25.78 -6.30 -19.85
CA THR A 35 25.64 -4.91 -19.38
C THR A 35 25.48 -4.86 -17.86
N PRO A 36 25.87 -3.75 -17.19
CA PRO A 36 25.79 -3.65 -15.73
C PRO A 36 24.43 -4.00 -15.15
N LEU A 37 23.32 -3.46 -15.68
CA LEU A 37 21.98 -3.76 -15.14
C LEU A 37 21.56 -5.23 -15.30
N ASN A 38 21.97 -5.88 -16.39
CA ASN A 38 21.66 -7.29 -16.60
C ASN A 38 22.52 -8.19 -15.69
N ASN A 39 23.78 -7.82 -15.46
CA ASN A 39 24.65 -8.52 -14.51
C ASN A 39 24.08 -8.43 -13.08
N ASP A 40 23.70 -7.23 -12.65
CA ASP A 40 23.06 -6.97 -11.36
C ASP A 40 21.76 -7.78 -11.18
N GLN A 41 20.92 -7.81 -12.23
CA GLN A 41 19.68 -8.60 -12.20
C GLN A 41 19.95 -10.10 -12.11
N THR A 42 20.94 -10.60 -12.85
CA THR A 42 21.36 -12.00 -12.79
C THR A 42 21.87 -12.36 -11.41
N GLU A 43 22.72 -11.53 -10.78
CA GLU A 43 23.20 -11.75 -9.42
C GLU A 43 22.03 -11.90 -8.44
N LEU A 44 21.10 -10.93 -8.42
CA LEU A 44 19.94 -10.97 -7.53
C LEU A 44 19.05 -12.19 -7.80
N THR A 45 18.85 -12.54 -9.07
CA THR A 45 18.02 -13.68 -9.47
C THR A 45 18.64 -15.00 -9.01
N LEU A 46 19.95 -15.17 -9.19
CA LEU A 46 20.68 -16.35 -8.71
C LEU A 46 20.63 -16.47 -7.19
N ALA A 47 20.81 -15.35 -6.47
CA ALA A 47 20.69 -15.33 -5.01
C ALA A 47 19.29 -15.73 -4.51
N LEU A 48 18.25 -15.46 -5.29
CA LEU A 48 16.84 -15.76 -4.95
C LEU A 48 16.30 -17.05 -5.59
N ALA A 49 17.08 -17.74 -6.43
CA ALA A 49 16.60 -18.81 -7.30
C ALA A 49 15.85 -19.93 -6.57
N SER A 50 16.38 -20.39 -5.43
CA SER A 50 15.74 -21.47 -4.65
C SER A 50 14.39 -21.04 -4.06
N LEU A 51 14.25 -19.78 -3.66
CA LEU A 51 13.02 -19.22 -3.11
C LEU A 51 12.00 -18.95 -4.23
N TYR A 52 12.45 -18.46 -5.39
CA TYR A 52 11.59 -18.30 -6.57
C TYR A 52 11.04 -19.64 -7.07
N LYS A 53 11.85 -20.70 -7.09
CA LYS A 53 11.37 -22.05 -7.42
C LYS A 53 10.25 -22.51 -6.49
N LYS A 54 10.41 -22.30 -5.18
CA LYS A 54 9.37 -22.62 -4.17
C LYS A 54 8.11 -21.77 -4.37
N ARG A 55 8.27 -20.46 -4.63
CA ARG A 55 7.15 -19.56 -4.90
C ARG A 55 6.35 -19.99 -6.12
N ARG A 56 7.03 -20.35 -7.21
CA ARG A 56 6.37 -20.83 -8.43
C ARG A 56 5.52 -22.06 -8.15
N LEU A 57 6.00 -23.00 -7.34
CA LEU A 57 5.23 -24.18 -6.96
C LEU A 57 3.97 -23.82 -6.16
N VAL A 58 4.04 -22.83 -5.26
CA VAL A 58 2.87 -22.33 -4.52
C VAL A 58 1.85 -21.74 -5.48
N THR A 59 2.29 -20.89 -6.42
CA THR A 59 1.42 -20.31 -7.45
C THR A 59 0.78 -21.38 -8.32
N GLN A 60 1.55 -22.32 -8.85
CA GLN A 60 1.03 -23.45 -9.64
C GLN A 60 0.01 -24.29 -8.86
N THR A 61 0.26 -24.52 -7.57
CA THR A 61 -0.68 -25.24 -6.71
C THR A 61 -1.99 -24.46 -6.54
N PHE A 62 -1.91 -23.15 -6.37
CA PHE A 62 -3.09 -22.28 -6.28
C PHE A 62 -3.87 -22.24 -7.59
N ASP A 63 -3.18 -22.11 -8.73
CA ASP A 63 -3.81 -22.01 -10.04
C ASP A 63 -4.56 -23.29 -10.41
N ALA A 64 -4.04 -24.45 -10.01
CA ALA A 64 -4.66 -25.76 -10.19
C ALA A 64 -5.92 -26.00 -9.34
N LEU A 65 -6.21 -25.15 -8.34
CA LEU A 65 -7.42 -25.28 -7.53
C LEU A 65 -8.68 -24.97 -8.35
N GLU A 66 -9.76 -25.69 -8.07
CA GLU A 66 -11.09 -25.39 -8.61
C GLU A 66 -11.64 -24.10 -8.02
N ALA A 67 -12.62 -23.48 -8.70
CA ALA A 67 -13.22 -22.22 -8.27
C ALA A 67 -13.78 -22.27 -6.83
N HIS A 68 -14.43 -23.39 -6.46
CA HIS A 68 -14.97 -23.57 -5.12
C HIS A 68 -13.88 -23.70 -4.04
N GLN A 69 -12.72 -24.28 -4.39
CA GLN A 69 -11.57 -24.41 -3.49
C GLN A 69 -10.83 -23.08 -3.33
N LYS A 70 -10.72 -22.29 -4.39
CA LYS A 70 -10.15 -20.93 -4.34
C LYS A 70 -10.96 -20.00 -3.43
N ALA A 71 -12.26 -20.24 -3.30
CA ALA A 71 -13.15 -19.48 -2.43
C ALA A 71 -13.14 -19.95 -0.96
N ASP A 72 -12.53 -21.10 -0.66
CA ASP A 72 -12.52 -21.69 0.68
C ASP A 72 -11.13 -21.53 1.34
N THR A 73 -11.13 -20.87 2.50
CA THR A 73 -9.92 -20.57 3.27
C THR A 73 -9.17 -21.83 3.71
N LYS A 74 -9.86 -22.96 3.87
CA LYS A 74 -9.25 -24.25 4.20
C LYS A 74 -8.18 -24.67 3.19
N TYR A 75 -8.35 -24.35 1.91
CA TYR A 75 -7.40 -24.69 0.85
C TYR A 75 -6.37 -23.57 0.61
N THR A 76 -6.78 -22.32 0.75
CA THR A 76 -5.97 -21.16 0.36
C THR A 76 -5.08 -20.64 1.48
N ASP A 77 -5.44 -20.80 2.75
CA ASP A 77 -4.68 -20.23 3.87
C ASP A 77 -3.26 -20.78 3.97
N LYS A 78 -3.09 -22.10 3.79
CA LYS A 78 -1.75 -22.71 3.84
C LYS A 78 -0.85 -22.21 2.71
N LEU A 79 -1.40 -22.04 1.50
CA LEU A 79 -0.67 -21.51 0.34
C LEU A 79 -0.28 -20.04 0.59
N ARG A 80 -1.22 -19.24 1.09
CA ARG A 80 -0.98 -17.85 1.49
C ARG A 80 0.11 -17.74 2.55
N MET A 81 0.01 -18.49 3.65
CA MET A 81 1.01 -18.51 4.72
C MET A 81 2.40 -18.93 4.22
N THR A 82 2.45 -19.89 3.28
CA THR A 82 3.70 -20.32 2.65
C THR A 82 4.28 -19.21 1.77
N SER A 83 3.45 -18.53 0.97
CA SER A 83 3.86 -17.36 0.18
C SER A 83 4.41 -16.25 1.07
N ASP A 84 3.68 -15.88 2.13
CA ASP A 84 4.08 -14.85 3.10
C ASP A 84 5.43 -15.20 3.77
N SER A 85 5.64 -16.48 4.09
CA SER A 85 6.91 -16.94 4.67
C SER A 85 8.06 -16.86 3.66
N LEU A 86 7.81 -17.20 2.39
CA LEU A 86 8.81 -17.04 1.34
C LEU A 86 9.16 -15.57 1.11
N ASP A 87 8.18 -14.65 1.12
CA ASP A 87 8.44 -13.21 1.03
C ASP A 87 9.40 -12.75 2.13
N LYS A 88 9.12 -13.11 3.38
CA LYS A 88 9.99 -12.79 4.53
C LYS A 88 11.40 -13.35 4.40
N LEU A 89 11.56 -14.54 3.81
CA LEU A 89 12.88 -15.14 3.57
C LEU A 89 13.66 -14.44 2.44
N MET A 90 12.96 -13.87 1.45
CA MET A 90 13.60 -13.11 0.36
C MET A 90 14.06 -11.72 0.79
N GLU A 91 13.36 -11.09 1.76
CA GLU A 91 13.68 -9.73 2.23
C GLU A 91 15.16 -9.50 2.58
N PRO A 92 15.81 -10.28 3.46
CA PRO A 92 17.21 -10.01 3.84
C PRO A 92 18.16 -10.05 2.63
N ILE A 93 17.92 -10.94 1.66
CA ILE A 93 18.71 -11.03 0.42
C ILE A 93 18.51 -9.76 -0.42
N LYS A 94 17.25 -9.32 -0.60
CA LYS A 94 16.92 -8.09 -1.33
C LYS A 94 17.54 -6.85 -0.71
N PHE A 95 17.49 -6.71 0.62
CA PHE A 95 18.11 -5.58 1.31
C PHE A 95 19.65 -5.61 1.24
N ALA A 96 20.26 -6.79 1.34
CA ALA A 96 21.71 -6.94 1.18
C ALA A 96 22.16 -6.54 -0.24
N PHE A 97 21.39 -6.94 -1.25
CA PHE A 97 21.61 -6.52 -2.64
C PHE A 97 21.48 -5.00 -2.81
N ILE A 98 20.40 -4.39 -2.32
CA ILE A 98 20.20 -2.92 -2.39
C ILE A 98 21.38 -2.17 -1.75
N LYS A 99 21.87 -2.66 -0.61
CA LYS A 99 23.00 -2.04 0.11
C LYS A 99 24.32 -2.15 -0.65
N SER A 100 24.55 -3.26 -1.34
CA SER A 100 25.78 -3.48 -2.13
C SER A 100 25.74 -2.81 -3.51
N HIS A 101 24.54 -2.55 -4.04
CA HIS A 101 24.33 -1.99 -5.37
C HIS A 101 23.50 -0.68 -5.33
N PRO A 102 23.92 0.36 -4.59
CA PRO A 102 23.11 1.57 -4.39
C PRO A 102 22.88 2.38 -5.68
N ASP A 103 23.73 2.21 -6.69
CA ASP A 103 23.65 2.86 -8.01
C ASP A 103 22.82 2.08 -9.04
N SER A 104 22.42 0.85 -8.72
CA SER A 104 21.71 -0.01 -9.68
C SER A 104 20.23 0.34 -9.77
N TYR A 105 19.71 0.41 -11.01
CA TYR A 105 18.26 0.52 -11.22
C TYR A 105 17.51 -0.75 -10.77
N VAL A 106 18.20 -1.90 -10.73
CA VAL A 106 17.65 -3.14 -10.14
C VAL A 106 17.36 -2.94 -8.66
N SER A 107 18.20 -2.22 -7.92
CA SER A 107 17.95 -1.86 -6.52
C SER A 107 16.75 -0.94 -6.35
N VAL A 108 16.52 -0.02 -7.29
CA VAL A 108 15.35 0.87 -7.29
C VAL A 108 14.06 0.06 -7.45
N ILE A 109 13.99 -0.85 -8.43
CA ILE A 109 12.82 -1.71 -8.64
C ILE A 109 12.62 -2.66 -7.46
N THR A 110 13.70 -3.26 -6.97
CA THR A 110 13.66 -4.19 -5.84
C THR A 110 13.12 -3.51 -4.59
N LEU A 111 13.60 -2.31 -4.27
CA LEU A 111 13.12 -1.55 -3.13
C LEU A 111 11.65 -1.15 -3.30
N ASN A 112 11.23 -0.73 -4.50
CA ASN A 112 9.85 -0.37 -4.77
C ASN A 112 8.87 -1.51 -4.46
N GLY A 113 9.27 -2.75 -4.75
CA GLY A 113 8.50 -3.95 -4.39
C GLY A 113 8.40 -4.22 -2.88
N LEU A 114 9.20 -3.57 -2.04
CA LEU A 114 9.18 -3.73 -0.58
C LEU A 114 8.38 -2.63 0.13
N VAL A 115 8.18 -1.46 -0.50
CA VAL A 115 7.62 -0.25 0.16
C VAL A 115 6.27 -0.49 0.86
N ASN A 116 5.40 -1.33 0.30
CA ASN A 116 4.06 -1.59 0.84
C ASN A 116 3.93 -2.92 1.59
N HIS A 117 5.00 -3.71 1.67
CA HIS A 117 4.95 -5.10 2.17
C HIS A 117 5.88 -5.36 3.35
N THR A 118 6.79 -4.43 3.63
CA THR A 118 7.83 -4.57 4.65
C THR A 118 7.79 -3.40 5.63
N ASP A 119 8.45 -3.58 6.78
CA ASP A 119 8.68 -2.53 7.77
C ASP A 119 9.22 -1.24 7.14
N LEU A 120 8.52 -0.13 7.42
CA LEU A 120 8.81 1.18 6.82
C LEU A 120 10.19 1.72 7.22
N THR A 121 10.67 1.41 8.42
CA THR A 121 12.00 1.86 8.88
C THR A 121 13.08 1.23 8.01
N ARG A 122 13.03 -0.09 7.81
CA ARG A 122 13.97 -0.81 6.92
C ARG A 122 13.94 -0.29 5.48
N VAL A 123 12.74 -0.04 4.96
CA VAL A 123 12.56 0.54 3.61
C VAL A 123 13.19 1.94 3.53
N ALA A 124 12.98 2.78 4.54
CA ALA A 124 13.50 4.14 4.56
C ALA A 124 15.03 4.18 4.69
N ASP A 125 15.61 3.27 5.47
CA ASP A 125 17.06 3.15 5.62
C ASP A 125 17.69 2.70 4.30
N ALA A 126 17.11 1.68 3.65
CA ALA A 126 17.55 1.22 2.33
C ALA A 126 17.42 2.31 1.26
N TYR A 127 16.32 3.07 1.25
CA TYR A 127 16.14 4.22 0.37
C TYR A 127 17.22 5.28 0.57
N SER A 128 17.56 5.58 1.83
CA SER A 128 18.56 6.58 2.16
C SER A 128 19.95 6.19 1.67
N ALA A 129 20.26 4.89 1.71
CA ALA A 129 21.51 4.30 1.22
C ALA A 129 21.62 4.26 -0.32
N LEU A 130 20.51 4.36 -1.06
CA LEU A 130 20.57 4.50 -2.53
C LEU A 130 21.35 5.74 -2.94
N SER A 131 21.99 5.67 -4.09
CA SER A 131 22.75 6.78 -4.63
C SER A 131 21.86 7.95 -5.07
N HIS A 132 22.49 9.10 -5.33
CA HIS A 132 21.76 10.26 -5.84
C HIS A 132 21.10 9.96 -7.21
N ALA A 133 21.82 9.28 -8.11
CA ALA A 133 21.28 8.90 -9.42
C ALA A 133 20.02 8.04 -9.27
N SER A 134 20.08 6.97 -8.45
CA SER A 134 18.94 6.09 -8.15
C SER A 134 17.74 6.85 -7.57
N LYS A 135 17.97 7.77 -6.62
CA LYS A 135 16.91 8.58 -5.99
C LYS A 135 16.27 9.61 -6.93
N THR A 136 16.99 10.07 -7.95
CA THR A 136 16.50 11.09 -8.90
C THR A 136 15.71 10.53 -10.09
N THR A 137 15.74 9.20 -10.30
CA THR A 137 14.85 8.52 -11.25
C THR A 137 13.37 8.79 -10.92
N ALA A 138 12.48 8.65 -11.89
CA ALA A 138 11.04 8.86 -11.68
C ALA A 138 10.50 7.96 -10.54
N LEU A 139 10.89 6.68 -10.54
CA LEU A 139 10.51 5.74 -9.49
C LEU A 139 11.18 6.06 -8.14
N GLY A 140 12.46 6.44 -8.15
CA GLY A 140 13.17 6.90 -6.95
C GLY A 140 12.52 8.11 -6.28
N LYS A 141 12.07 9.09 -7.07
CA LYS A 141 11.33 10.26 -6.57
C LYS A 141 9.97 9.85 -5.99
N ALA A 142 9.22 9.01 -6.70
CA ALA A 142 7.94 8.50 -6.24
C ALA A 142 8.07 7.73 -4.91
N MET A 143 9.07 6.86 -4.78
CA MET A 143 9.35 6.15 -3.53
C MET A 143 9.69 7.11 -2.39
N GLY A 144 10.51 8.14 -2.65
CA GLY A 144 10.85 9.14 -1.64
C GLY A 144 9.62 9.86 -1.10
N VAL A 145 8.68 10.22 -1.99
CA VAL A 145 7.38 10.79 -1.60
C VAL A 145 6.58 9.79 -0.76
N THR A 146 6.44 8.54 -1.21
CA THR A 146 5.69 7.51 -0.49
C THR A 146 6.26 7.24 0.89
N ILE A 147 7.58 7.08 1.02
CA ILE A 147 8.27 6.85 2.30
C ILE A 147 8.07 8.05 3.24
N ALA A 148 8.26 9.28 2.73
CA ALA A 148 8.06 10.48 3.52
C ALA A 148 6.60 10.60 3.99
N SER A 149 5.63 10.29 3.14
CA SER A 149 4.21 10.28 3.48
C SER A 149 3.85 9.19 4.50
N ALA A 150 4.38 7.98 4.34
CA ALA A 150 4.17 6.88 5.26
C ALA A 150 4.76 7.19 6.65
N LYS A 151 5.93 7.86 6.71
CA LYS A 151 6.53 8.33 7.98
C LYS A 151 5.64 9.35 8.68
N ARG A 152 5.05 10.29 7.93
CA ARG A 152 4.11 11.29 8.47
C ARG A 152 2.80 10.71 8.97
N SER A 153 2.46 9.48 8.58
CA SER A 153 1.22 8.83 9.00
C SER A 153 1.44 7.55 9.79
N GLN A 154 2.63 7.32 10.34
CA GLN A 154 2.92 6.14 11.15
C GLN A 154 2.17 6.18 12.50
N ILE A 155 1.87 5.01 13.07
CA ILE A 155 1.35 4.93 14.43
C ILE A 155 2.36 5.56 15.40
N GLY A 156 1.87 6.40 16.32
CA GLY A 156 2.64 7.13 17.32
C GLY A 156 3.04 8.55 16.93
N VAL A 157 2.98 8.92 15.65
CA VAL A 157 3.31 10.29 15.21
C VAL A 157 2.10 11.23 15.26
N MET A 158 2.38 12.53 15.36
CA MET A 158 1.35 13.57 15.29
C MET A 158 0.71 13.61 13.89
N ALA A 159 -0.62 13.57 13.84
CA ALA A 159 -1.35 13.65 12.60
C ALA A 159 -1.16 15.03 11.94
N ALA A 160 -0.83 15.02 10.64
CA ALA A 160 -0.68 16.25 9.86
C ALA A 160 -2.02 17.02 9.80
N ASN A 161 -2.00 18.29 10.20
CA ASN A 161 -3.20 19.11 10.11
C ASN A 161 -3.56 19.39 8.65
N PHE A 162 -4.86 19.52 8.38
CA PHE A 162 -5.39 19.87 7.07
C PHE A 162 -6.53 20.87 7.17
N LYS A 163 -6.87 21.52 6.05
CA LYS A 163 -8.02 22.41 5.91
C LYS A 163 -8.76 22.10 4.60
N LEU A 164 -9.97 21.60 4.69
CA LEU A 164 -10.79 21.18 3.54
C LEU A 164 -12.12 21.91 3.48
N ASN A 165 -12.82 21.78 2.35
CA ASN A 165 -14.23 22.17 2.23
C ASN A 165 -15.11 20.97 2.58
N THR A 166 -16.18 21.21 3.34
CA THR A 166 -17.20 20.21 3.62
C THR A 166 -18.19 20.06 2.46
N SER A 167 -19.06 19.05 2.52
CA SER A 167 -20.20 18.88 1.61
C SER A 167 -21.08 20.14 1.52
N ALA A 168 -21.23 20.86 2.64
CA ALA A 168 -21.94 22.14 2.74
C ALA A 168 -21.12 23.38 2.32
N GLY A 169 -19.90 23.20 1.81
CA GLY A 169 -19.04 24.31 1.36
C GLY A 169 -18.34 25.09 2.49
N LYS A 170 -18.50 24.68 3.75
CA LYS A 170 -17.83 25.30 4.90
C LYS A 170 -16.39 24.79 5.03
N LYS A 171 -15.49 25.59 5.60
CA LYS A 171 -14.13 25.13 5.91
C LYS A 171 -14.14 24.24 7.16
N VAL A 172 -13.45 23.10 7.10
CA VAL A 172 -13.15 22.24 8.26
C VAL A 172 -11.64 22.06 8.39
N LYS A 173 -11.15 21.98 9.62
CA LYS A 173 -9.76 21.64 9.93
C LYS A 173 -9.71 20.44 10.87
N LEU A 174 -8.67 19.61 10.78
CA LEU A 174 -8.47 18.52 11.74
C LEU A 174 -8.38 19.03 13.18
N ALA A 175 -7.70 20.16 13.37
CA ALA A 175 -7.58 20.79 14.69
C ALA A 175 -8.93 21.12 15.36
N SER A 176 -10.02 21.24 14.61
CA SER A 176 -11.37 21.45 15.15
C SER A 176 -11.92 20.22 15.90
N PHE A 177 -11.27 19.07 15.77
CA PHE A 177 -11.63 17.84 16.47
C PHE A 177 -10.68 17.51 17.63
N LYS A 178 -9.74 18.40 17.97
CA LYS A 178 -8.79 18.21 19.08
C LYS A 178 -9.54 17.88 20.38
N GLY A 179 -9.00 16.96 21.16
CA GLY A 179 -9.62 16.47 22.39
C GLY A 179 -10.57 15.28 22.18
N LYS A 180 -10.86 14.88 20.94
CA LYS A 180 -11.65 13.69 20.61
C LYS A 180 -10.78 12.59 20.01
N TYR A 181 -11.26 11.35 20.08
CA TYR A 181 -10.82 10.33 19.14
C TYR A 181 -11.47 10.58 17.78
N VAL A 182 -10.67 10.61 16.71
CA VAL A 182 -11.12 10.96 15.36
C VAL A 182 -10.72 9.89 14.38
N LEU A 183 -11.70 9.24 13.76
CA LEU A 183 -11.46 8.42 12.58
C LEU A 183 -11.45 9.33 11.35
N VAL A 184 -10.29 9.49 10.73
CA VAL A 184 -10.15 10.14 9.42
C VAL A 184 -10.24 9.05 8.37
N ASP A 185 -11.35 9.04 7.63
CA ASP A 185 -11.72 7.99 6.69
C ASP A 185 -11.57 8.50 5.24
N PHE A 186 -10.76 7.81 4.42
CA PHE A 186 -10.51 8.15 3.03
C PHE A 186 -11.32 7.24 2.11
N TRP A 187 -12.18 7.84 1.31
CA TRP A 187 -13.14 7.11 0.47
C TRP A 187 -13.44 7.82 -0.85
N ALA A 188 -14.25 7.19 -1.69
CA ALA A 188 -14.83 7.81 -2.87
C ALA A 188 -16.20 7.23 -3.19
N SER A 189 -17.04 7.99 -3.88
CA SER A 189 -18.40 7.58 -4.23
C SER A 189 -18.45 6.35 -5.15
N TRP A 190 -17.43 6.20 -6.00
CA TRP A 190 -17.22 5.10 -6.95
C TRP A 190 -16.49 3.88 -6.35
N CYS A 191 -15.95 3.99 -5.13
CA CYS A 191 -15.20 2.91 -4.49
C CYS A 191 -16.14 1.90 -3.83
N SER A 192 -16.52 0.83 -4.53
CA SER A 192 -17.43 -0.20 -4.01
C SER A 192 -17.01 -0.78 -2.64
N PRO A 193 -15.73 -1.16 -2.39
CA PRO A 193 -15.30 -1.63 -1.07
C PRO A 193 -15.43 -0.56 0.04
N CYS A 194 -15.26 0.72 -0.29
CA CYS A 194 -15.48 1.81 0.66
C CYS A 194 -16.96 1.89 1.06
N ARG A 195 -17.86 1.83 0.06
CA ARG A 195 -19.32 1.86 0.24
C ARG A 195 -19.81 0.67 1.06
N ALA A 196 -19.18 -0.49 0.89
CA ALA A 196 -19.48 -1.69 1.68
C ALA A 196 -19.07 -1.56 3.16
N GLU A 197 -18.02 -0.79 3.46
CA GLU A 197 -17.57 -0.53 4.84
C GLU A 197 -18.37 0.58 5.54
N ASN A 198 -18.99 1.50 4.80
CA ASN A 198 -19.74 2.63 5.36
C ASN A 198 -20.78 2.24 6.43
N PRO A 199 -21.61 1.18 6.25
CA PRO A 199 -22.52 0.72 7.31
C PRO A 199 -21.82 0.35 8.62
N ASN A 200 -20.61 -0.23 8.55
CA ASN A 200 -19.82 -0.58 9.72
C ASN A 200 -19.32 0.68 10.46
N VAL A 201 -18.86 1.69 9.70
CA VAL A 201 -18.45 2.99 10.28
C VAL A 201 -19.65 3.72 10.89
N VAL A 202 -20.83 3.64 10.28
CA VAL A 202 -22.08 4.17 10.86
C VAL A 202 -22.40 3.50 12.19
N ALA A 203 -22.33 2.16 12.26
CA ALA A 203 -22.56 1.44 13.52
C ALA A 203 -21.56 1.86 14.61
N ALA A 204 -20.27 2.00 14.26
CA ALA A 204 -19.25 2.47 15.19
C ALA A 204 -19.52 3.91 15.65
N TYR A 205 -19.87 4.82 14.73
CA TYR A 205 -20.20 6.20 15.08
C TYR A 205 -21.38 6.27 16.04
N GLU A 206 -22.49 5.57 15.78
CA GLU A 206 -23.64 5.59 16.68
C GLU A 206 -23.33 4.99 18.06
N LYS A 207 -22.54 3.91 18.12
CA LYS A 207 -22.14 3.28 19.38
C LYS A 207 -21.22 4.16 20.23
N TYR A 208 -20.30 4.91 19.61
CA TYR A 208 -19.21 5.57 20.33
C TYR A 208 -19.26 7.11 20.32
N ARG A 209 -20.13 7.77 19.55
CA ARG A 209 -20.15 9.26 19.45
C ARG A 209 -20.38 9.99 20.77
N SER A 210 -21.05 9.36 21.73
CA SER A 210 -21.21 9.90 23.10
C SER A 210 -19.97 9.69 23.98
N LYS A 211 -19.06 8.80 23.58
CA LYS A 211 -17.80 8.45 24.26
C LYS A 211 -16.61 9.19 23.64
N ASN A 212 -16.77 10.48 23.34
CA ASN A 212 -15.68 11.32 22.82
C ASN A 212 -15.09 10.86 21.46
N PHE A 213 -15.89 10.17 20.64
CA PHE A 213 -15.52 9.73 19.29
C PHE A 213 -16.16 10.62 18.21
N SER A 214 -15.44 10.82 17.11
CA SER A 214 -15.93 11.49 15.92
C SER A 214 -15.37 10.85 14.67
N VAL A 215 -16.05 11.03 13.55
CA VAL A 215 -15.56 10.65 12.22
C VAL A 215 -15.48 11.90 11.34
N ILE A 216 -14.48 11.95 10.47
CA ILE A 216 -14.45 12.85 9.32
C ILE A 216 -14.06 12.01 8.12
N SER A 217 -14.95 11.95 7.12
CA SER A 217 -14.62 11.28 5.87
C SER A 217 -14.14 12.29 4.84
N ILE A 218 -13.02 11.99 4.21
CA ILE A 218 -12.37 12.77 3.17
C ILE A 218 -12.54 12.02 1.85
N SER A 219 -13.36 12.58 0.97
CA SER A 219 -13.54 12.07 -0.38
C SER A 219 -12.38 12.48 -1.29
N ILE A 220 -11.94 11.54 -2.12
CA ILE A 220 -11.00 11.77 -3.22
C ILE A 220 -11.70 11.93 -4.59
N ASP A 221 -13.03 12.06 -4.60
CA ASP A 221 -13.83 12.28 -5.80
C ASP A 221 -13.37 13.54 -6.56
N GLY A 222 -13.59 13.53 -7.89
CA GLY A 222 -13.38 14.68 -8.75
C GLY A 222 -14.30 15.87 -8.45
N ARG A 223 -14.02 17.02 -9.06
CA ARG A 223 -14.96 18.17 -9.01
C ARG A 223 -16.22 17.88 -9.80
N GLU A 224 -16.05 17.21 -10.93
CA GLU A 224 -17.06 16.63 -11.79
C GLU A 224 -17.99 15.66 -11.04
N ASP A 225 -17.46 14.92 -10.06
CA ASP A 225 -18.19 13.89 -9.32
C ASP A 225 -18.99 14.41 -8.11
N ARG A 226 -19.02 15.73 -7.88
CA ARG A 226 -19.65 16.33 -6.70
C ARG A 226 -21.08 15.84 -6.48
N LYS A 227 -21.87 15.75 -7.54
CA LYS A 227 -23.28 15.29 -7.45
C LYS A 227 -23.36 13.84 -7.00
N THR A 228 -22.53 12.96 -7.57
CA THR A 228 -22.46 11.53 -7.24
C THR A 228 -22.01 11.33 -5.79
N TRP A 229 -21.00 12.09 -5.36
CA TRP A 229 -20.53 12.08 -3.97
C TRP A 229 -21.61 12.49 -2.98
N LEU A 230 -22.33 13.60 -3.23
CA LEU A 230 -23.43 14.03 -2.36
C LEU A 230 -24.58 13.02 -2.32
N ALA A 231 -24.90 12.38 -3.46
CA ALA A 231 -25.89 11.32 -3.52
C ALA A 231 -25.45 10.07 -2.72
N ALA A 232 -24.16 9.70 -2.79
CA ALA A 232 -23.59 8.61 -2.03
C ALA A 232 -23.65 8.87 -0.52
N ILE A 233 -23.29 10.07 -0.06
CA ILE A 233 -23.42 10.47 1.35
C ILE A 233 -24.83 10.25 1.87
N LYS A 234 -25.83 10.69 1.09
CA LYS A 234 -27.25 10.55 1.46
C LYS A 234 -27.69 9.08 1.46
N LYS A 235 -27.31 8.32 0.44
CA LYS A 235 -27.67 6.91 0.28
C LYS A 235 -27.09 6.06 1.41
N ASP A 236 -25.85 6.32 1.79
CA ASP A 236 -25.14 5.56 2.82
C ASP A 236 -25.40 6.08 4.23
N LYS A 237 -26.17 7.17 4.35
CA LYS A 237 -26.56 7.78 5.62
C LYS A 237 -25.34 8.10 6.49
N LEU A 238 -24.40 8.88 5.96
CA LEU A 238 -23.18 9.28 6.68
C LEU A 238 -23.43 10.59 7.47
N PRO A 239 -23.71 10.55 8.78
CA PRO A 239 -24.17 11.72 9.54
C PRO A 239 -23.07 12.70 9.94
N TRP A 240 -21.80 12.28 9.87
CA TRP A 240 -20.66 13.08 10.32
C TRP A 240 -20.14 14.02 9.22
N VAL A 241 -19.06 14.74 9.53
CA VAL A 241 -18.46 15.69 8.59
C VAL A 241 -17.91 14.97 7.36
N GLN A 242 -18.44 15.36 6.20
CA GLN A 242 -17.95 14.93 4.90
C GLN A 242 -17.16 16.06 4.26
N ALA A 243 -15.89 15.82 3.94
CA ALA A 243 -14.97 16.76 3.31
C ALA A 243 -14.46 16.19 1.97
N VAL A 244 -13.90 17.05 1.12
CA VAL A 244 -13.37 16.64 -0.19
C VAL A 244 -11.99 17.26 -0.41
N ASP A 245 -11.06 16.42 -0.85
CA ASP A 245 -9.63 16.72 -1.00
C ASP A 245 -9.31 17.48 -2.31
N ASN A 246 -10.11 17.28 -3.36
CA ASN A 246 -9.69 17.54 -4.73
C ASN A 246 -10.04 18.93 -5.29
N TYR A 247 -10.43 19.92 -4.47
CA TYR A 247 -10.96 21.20 -4.96
C TYR A 247 -10.00 22.40 -4.89
N GLY A 248 -8.72 22.19 -4.55
CA GLY A 248 -7.71 23.26 -4.46
C GLY A 248 -6.36 22.88 -5.09
N PRO A 249 -5.51 23.86 -5.42
CA PRO A 249 -4.20 23.65 -6.07
C PRO A 249 -3.08 23.15 -5.12
N VAL A 250 -3.44 22.71 -3.91
CA VAL A 250 -2.52 22.43 -2.80
C VAL A 250 -2.31 20.92 -2.65
N GLN A 251 -1.21 20.53 -1.99
CA GLN A 251 -0.91 19.15 -1.59
C GLN A 251 -2.18 18.45 -1.05
N LYS A 252 -2.53 17.32 -1.67
CA LYS A 252 -3.73 16.54 -1.32
C LYS A 252 -3.55 15.91 0.05
N VAL A 253 -4.57 15.93 0.89
CA VAL A 253 -4.58 15.32 2.22
C VAL A 253 -4.32 13.82 2.14
N LYS A 254 -4.81 13.12 1.11
CA LYS A 254 -4.44 11.71 0.89
C LYS A 254 -2.91 11.53 0.82
N ASP A 255 -2.19 12.47 0.21
CA ASP A 255 -0.73 12.42 0.08
C ASP A 255 -0.03 12.78 1.40
N LEU A 256 -0.63 13.68 2.21
CA LEU A 256 -0.14 13.97 3.57
C LEU A 256 -0.13 12.72 4.45
N TYR A 257 -1.16 11.88 4.30
CA TYR A 257 -1.33 10.65 5.07
C TYR A 257 -0.78 9.39 4.38
N GLY A 258 -0.18 9.52 3.20
CA GLY A 258 0.39 8.37 2.47
C GLY A 258 -0.65 7.35 1.99
N VAL A 259 -1.86 7.82 1.69
CA VAL A 259 -2.96 7.00 1.16
C VAL A 259 -2.77 6.83 -0.34
N THR A 260 -2.33 5.64 -0.73
CA THR A 260 -2.15 5.21 -2.13
C THR A 260 -3.32 4.39 -2.65
N THR A 261 -4.05 3.72 -1.77
CA THR A 261 -5.23 2.92 -2.07
C THR A 261 -6.37 3.31 -1.14
N ILE A 262 -7.61 3.20 -1.64
CA ILE A 262 -8.82 3.31 -0.84
C ILE A 262 -9.61 2.00 -0.91
N PRO A 263 -10.34 1.64 0.15
CA PRO A 263 -10.55 2.43 1.36
C PRO A 263 -9.30 2.48 2.26
N ALA A 264 -9.12 3.59 2.98
CA ALA A 264 -8.06 3.76 3.98
C ALA A 264 -8.55 4.60 5.16
N ASN A 265 -8.00 4.42 6.36
CA ASN A 265 -8.31 5.29 7.48
C ASN A 265 -7.15 5.42 8.46
N VAL A 266 -7.20 6.46 9.29
CA VAL A 266 -6.35 6.59 10.47
C VAL A 266 -7.21 6.97 11.68
N LEU A 267 -6.96 6.32 12.82
CA LEU A 267 -7.55 6.71 14.10
C LEU A 267 -6.57 7.63 14.82
N ILE A 268 -7.05 8.80 15.22
CA ILE A 268 -6.29 9.82 15.91
C ILE A 268 -6.82 9.94 17.34
N ASP A 269 -5.93 10.03 18.32
CA ASP A 269 -6.28 10.20 19.73
C ASP A 269 -6.58 11.67 20.11
N PRO A 270 -7.09 11.95 21.33
CA PRO A 270 -7.37 13.30 21.80
C PRO A 270 -6.17 14.27 21.77
N THR A 271 -4.94 13.74 21.85
CA THR A 271 -3.71 14.54 21.80
C THR A 271 -3.34 14.94 20.38
N GLY A 272 -3.86 14.23 19.38
CA GLY A 272 -3.59 14.41 17.96
C GLY A 272 -2.60 13.39 17.38
N LYS A 273 -2.28 12.31 18.10
CA LYS A 273 -1.40 11.24 17.61
C LYS A 273 -2.20 10.18 16.87
N ILE A 274 -1.62 9.61 15.81
CA ILE A 274 -2.18 8.45 15.11
C ILE A 274 -1.98 7.22 15.99
N VAL A 275 -3.06 6.51 16.32
CA VAL A 275 -3.03 5.33 17.21
C VAL A 275 -3.42 4.03 16.50
N ALA A 276 -4.07 4.11 15.34
CA ALA A 276 -4.33 2.95 14.48
C ALA A 276 -4.47 3.39 13.01
N LYS A 277 -4.35 2.44 12.09
CA LYS A 277 -4.49 2.67 10.64
C LYS A 277 -5.21 1.50 9.98
N ASN A 278 -5.99 1.80 8.96
CA ASN A 278 -6.67 0.83 8.09
C ASN A 278 -7.53 -0.21 8.85
N ILE A 279 -8.05 0.17 10.02
CA ILE A 279 -8.91 -0.69 10.84
C ILE A 279 -10.32 -0.75 10.23
N ARG A 280 -10.91 -1.93 10.12
CA ARG A 280 -12.19 -2.17 9.42
C ARG A 280 -12.98 -3.28 10.10
N GLY A 281 -14.26 -3.42 9.74
CA GLY A 281 -15.10 -4.49 10.25
C GLY A 281 -15.03 -4.58 11.77
N GLN A 282 -14.80 -5.78 12.30
CA GLN A 282 -14.71 -6.04 13.73
C GLN A 282 -13.49 -5.35 14.39
N GLU A 283 -12.36 -5.25 13.70
CA GLU A 283 -11.14 -4.63 14.23
C GLU A 283 -11.36 -3.16 14.59
N LEU A 284 -12.21 -2.45 13.83
CA LEU A 284 -12.61 -1.08 14.16
C LEU A 284 -13.30 -1.01 15.52
N HIS A 285 -14.29 -1.88 15.76
CA HIS A 285 -15.05 -1.90 17.02
C HIS A 285 -14.16 -2.29 18.19
N ASP A 286 -13.36 -3.34 18.04
CA ASP A 286 -12.45 -3.82 19.10
C ASP A 286 -11.43 -2.74 19.50
N THR A 287 -10.88 -2.03 18.49
CA THR A 287 -9.96 -0.91 18.71
C THR A 287 -10.65 0.23 19.46
N LEU A 288 -11.83 0.65 19.02
CA LEU A 288 -12.57 1.73 19.67
C LEU A 288 -12.99 1.35 21.09
N GLU A 289 -13.45 0.13 21.32
CA GLU A 289 -13.81 -0.36 22.65
C GLU A 289 -12.63 -0.35 23.62
N LYS A 290 -11.44 -0.74 23.14
CA LYS A 290 -10.21 -0.70 23.94
C LYS A 290 -9.81 0.73 24.31
N MET A 291 -9.97 1.69 23.39
CA MET A 291 -9.48 3.07 23.53
C MET A 291 -10.48 4.00 24.22
N LEU A 292 -11.78 3.74 24.11
CA LEU A 292 -12.89 4.59 24.56
C LEU A 292 -13.60 4.03 25.81
N LYS A 293 -12.86 3.31 26.66
CA LYS A 293 -13.41 2.71 27.88
C LYS A 293 -14.22 3.72 28.70
#